data_AF-A0A7D5E2T7-F1
#
_entry.id   AF-A0A7D5E2T7-F1
#
_cell.length_a   1.000
_cell.length_b   1.000
_cell.length_c   1.000
_cell.angle_alpha   90.00
_cell.angle_beta   90.00
_cell.angle_gamma   90.00
#
_symmetry.space_group_name_H-M   'P 1'
#
loop_
_entity.id
_entity.type
_entity.pdbx_description
1 polymer ?
#
loop_
_entity_poly.entity_id
_entity_poly.type
_entity_poly.pdbx_seq_one_letter_code
_entity_poly.pdbx_strand_id
1 'polypeptide(L)'
;MRNSHVDRDDDRDDTPSPSERAAAWEHVGPQLLAGALSESRFALEDAFRDAETALYGARDGEGEYSGGLTPEHVQALRRALEEARATVEEEAAPIAGLEPWSEPPAHAPYRAIQEWTHHPGDAADVDKEGDSSE
;
A
#
# COMPACT_ATOMS: atom_id res chain seq x y z
N MET A 1 -60.91 -17.04 42.94
CA MET A 1 -59.45 -16.94 43.14
C MET A 1 -58.77 -17.80 42.07
N ARG A 2 -58.17 -17.18 41.05
CA ARG A 2 -57.37 -17.85 40.02
C ARG A 2 -55.98 -17.23 40.10
N ASN A 3 -55.03 -17.95 40.70
CA ASN A 3 -53.62 -17.62 40.59
C ASN A 3 -53.11 -18.18 39.27
N SER A 4 -52.97 -17.31 38.27
CA SER A 4 -52.16 -17.58 37.10
C SER A 4 -50.69 -17.51 37.50
N HIS A 5 -50.09 -18.68 37.72
CA HIS A 5 -48.66 -18.86 37.79
C HIS A 5 -48.09 -18.54 36.40
N VAL A 6 -47.37 -17.43 36.30
CA VAL A 6 -46.59 -17.10 35.11
C VAL A 6 -45.24 -17.77 35.33
N ASP A 7 -45.08 -18.95 34.74
CA ASP A 7 -43.77 -19.55 34.51
C ASP A 7 -42.96 -18.57 33.66
N ARG A 8 -42.02 -17.88 34.31
CA ARG A 8 -40.92 -17.18 33.63
C ARG A 8 -39.89 -18.25 33.30
N ASP A 9 -40.15 -18.97 32.21
CA ASP A 9 -39.18 -19.86 31.61
C ASP A 9 -38.09 -19.03 30.94
N ASP A 10 -36.87 -19.25 31.44
CA ASP A 10 -35.67 -19.42 30.63
C ASP A 10 -35.20 -18.15 29.90
N ASP A 11 -34.58 -17.24 30.65
CA ASP A 11 -33.51 -16.35 30.12
C ASP A 11 -32.38 -17.26 29.61
N ARG A 12 -32.57 -17.87 28.45
CA ARG A 12 -31.50 -18.51 27.69
C ARG A 12 -30.55 -17.40 27.32
N ASP A 13 -29.40 -17.41 28.00
CA ASP A 13 -28.24 -16.67 27.58
C ASP A 13 -27.81 -17.22 26.21
N ASP A 14 -28.42 -16.69 25.14
CA ASP A 14 -28.14 -16.98 23.73
C ASP A 14 -26.74 -16.49 23.31
N THR A 15 -25.85 -16.24 24.27
CA THR A 15 -24.48 -15.90 23.96
C THR A 15 -23.75 -17.14 23.43
N PRO A 16 -23.21 -17.07 22.20
CA PRO A 16 -22.51 -18.19 21.61
C PRO A 16 -21.34 -18.59 22.49
N SER A 17 -21.21 -19.89 22.70
CA SER A 17 -20.12 -20.47 23.48
C SER A 17 -18.76 -20.09 22.89
N PRO A 18 -17.67 -20.08 23.69
CA PRO A 18 -16.32 -19.78 23.20
C PRO A 18 -15.91 -20.60 21.96
N SER A 19 -16.33 -21.87 21.86
CA SER A 19 -16.08 -22.73 20.71
C SER A 19 -16.89 -22.34 19.47
N GLU A 20 -18.14 -21.93 19.65
CA GLU A 20 -18.97 -21.44 18.54
C GLU A 20 -18.46 -20.10 18.02
N ARG A 21 -17.97 -19.23 18.92
CA ARG A 21 -17.28 -18.00 18.53
C ARG A 21 -15.98 -18.30 17.79
N ALA A 22 -15.16 -19.26 18.26
CA ALA A 22 -13.94 -19.66 17.59
C ALA A 22 -14.20 -20.21 16.18
N ALA A 23 -15.23 -21.06 16.01
CA ALA A 23 -15.65 -21.58 14.71
C ALA A 23 -16.19 -20.47 13.78
N ALA A 24 -16.90 -19.47 14.33
CA ALA A 24 -17.32 -18.30 13.57
C ALA A 24 -16.10 -17.47 13.12
N TRP A 25 -15.09 -17.31 13.97
CA TRP A 25 -13.85 -16.62 13.65
C TRP A 25 -13.00 -17.36 12.60
N GLU A 26 -13.00 -18.70 12.59
CA GLU A 26 -12.36 -19.48 11.52
C GLU A 26 -12.97 -19.19 10.14
N HIS A 27 -14.25 -18.84 10.08
CA HIS A 27 -14.94 -18.54 8.82
C HIS A 27 -14.89 -17.05 8.43
N VAL A 28 -14.98 -16.16 9.42
CA VAL A 28 -15.02 -14.70 9.21
C VAL A 28 -13.62 -14.09 9.14
N GLY A 29 -12.65 -14.64 9.88
CA GLY A 29 -11.27 -14.15 9.91
C GLY A 29 -10.61 -14.09 8.53
N PRO A 30 -10.67 -15.15 7.69
CA PRO A 30 -10.13 -15.11 6.34
C PRO A 30 -10.82 -14.08 5.44
N GLN A 31 -12.11 -13.83 5.62
CA GLN A 31 -12.86 -12.84 4.83
C GLN A 31 -12.49 -11.41 5.22
N LEU A 32 -12.33 -11.16 6.52
CA LEU A 32 -11.86 -9.86 7.03
C LEU A 32 -10.43 -9.58 6.57
N LEU A 33 -9.53 -10.58 6.66
CA LEU A 33 -8.16 -10.44 6.14
C LEU A 33 -8.15 -10.19 4.63
N ALA A 34 -8.97 -10.93 3.86
CA ALA A 34 -9.09 -10.70 2.41
C ALA A 34 -9.57 -9.28 2.10
N GLY A 35 -10.49 -8.74 2.92
CA GLY A 35 -10.92 -7.34 2.86
C GLY A 35 -9.77 -6.37 3.13
N ALA A 36 -9.08 -6.52 4.26
CA ALA A 36 -7.95 -5.67 4.65
C ALA A 36 -6.81 -5.69 3.62
N LEU A 37 -6.48 -6.86 3.06
CA LEU A 37 -5.51 -7.00 1.98
C LEU A 37 -5.97 -6.31 0.70
N SER A 38 -7.26 -6.41 0.37
CA SER A 38 -7.84 -5.73 -0.80
C SER A 38 -7.80 -4.21 -0.64
N GLU A 39 -8.17 -3.68 0.52
CA GLU A 39 -8.10 -2.25 0.85
C GLU A 39 -6.67 -1.73 0.79
N SER A 40 -5.73 -2.45 1.39
CA SER A 40 -4.29 -2.11 1.36
C SER A 40 -3.75 -2.09 -0.08
N ARG A 41 -4.14 -3.07 -0.92
CA ARG A 41 -3.78 -3.09 -2.34
C ARG A 41 -4.30 -1.86 -3.07
N PHE A 42 -5.59 -1.52 -2.90
CA PHE A 42 -6.17 -0.37 -3.58
C PHE A 42 -5.52 0.95 -3.15
N ALA A 43 -5.27 1.14 -1.84
CA ALA A 43 -4.60 2.34 -1.34
C ALA A 43 -3.18 2.49 -1.91
N LEU A 44 -2.43 1.39 -2.02
CA LEU A 44 -1.12 1.38 -2.68
C LEU A 44 -1.23 1.74 -4.16
N GLU A 45 -2.09 1.05 -4.91
CA GLU A 45 -2.28 1.29 -6.34
C GLU A 45 -2.67 2.74 -6.63
N ASP A 46 -3.57 3.32 -5.84
CA ASP A 46 -4.00 4.71 -5.99
C ASP A 46 -2.86 5.69 -5.67
N ALA A 47 -2.11 5.48 -4.58
CA ALA A 47 -0.96 6.34 -4.27
C ALA A 47 0.14 6.31 -5.34
N PHE A 48 0.41 5.13 -5.91
CA PHE A 48 1.34 5.00 -7.04
C PHE A 48 0.81 5.66 -8.31
N ARG A 49 -0.47 5.46 -8.62
CA ARG A 49 -1.11 6.08 -9.79
C ARG A 49 -1.14 7.59 -9.69
N ASP A 50 -1.39 8.14 -8.51
CA ASP A 50 -1.37 9.60 -8.27
C ASP A 50 0.04 10.16 -8.47
N ALA A 51 1.05 9.49 -7.92
CA ALA A 51 2.45 9.88 -8.11
C ALA A 51 2.90 9.79 -9.58
N GLU A 52 2.51 8.74 -10.29
CA GLU A 52 2.78 8.54 -11.71
C GLU A 52 2.07 9.62 -12.56
N THR A 53 0.80 9.88 -12.28
CA THR A 53 0.01 10.93 -12.95
C THR A 53 0.65 12.30 -12.73
N ALA A 54 1.11 12.57 -11.51
CA ALA A 54 1.80 13.81 -11.18
C ALA A 54 3.12 13.96 -11.95
N LEU A 55 3.87 12.87 -12.17
CA LEU A 55 5.12 12.87 -12.96
C LEU A 55 4.88 13.16 -14.44
N TYR A 56 3.83 12.60 -15.03
CA TYR A 56 3.49 12.92 -16.43
C TYR A 56 2.91 14.34 -16.55
N GLY A 57 2.13 14.80 -15.58
CA GLY A 57 1.51 16.12 -15.63
C GLY A 57 0.57 16.27 -16.84
N ALA A 58 0.19 17.51 -17.17
CA ALA A 58 -0.51 17.78 -18.42
C ALA A 58 0.48 17.66 -19.57
N ARG A 59 0.11 16.92 -20.62
CA ARG A 59 0.80 16.96 -21.91
C ARG A 59 0.67 18.39 -22.42
N ASP A 60 1.76 19.16 -22.37
CA ASP A 60 1.74 20.43 -23.07
C ASP A 60 1.58 20.16 -24.58
N GLY A 61 1.05 21.12 -25.31
CA GLY A 61 0.80 20.95 -26.75
C GLY A 61 2.07 20.70 -27.57
N GLU A 62 3.25 20.76 -26.96
CA GLU A 62 4.58 20.57 -27.53
C GLU A 62 5.08 19.12 -27.34
N GLY A 63 4.39 18.30 -26.54
CA GLY A 63 4.71 16.88 -26.34
C GLY A 63 5.69 16.62 -25.20
N GLU A 64 5.93 17.61 -24.33
CA GLU A 64 6.72 17.48 -23.11
C GLU A 64 5.82 17.22 -21.89
N TYR A 65 6.34 16.44 -20.94
CA TYR A 65 5.68 16.20 -19.68
C TYR A 65 6.09 17.32 -18.70
N SER A 66 5.11 18.11 -18.27
CA SER A 66 5.31 19.25 -17.35
C SER A 66 5.12 18.87 -15.87
N GLY A 67 5.03 17.57 -15.58
CA GLY A 67 4.72 17.03 -14.25
C GLY A 67 5.85 17.12 -13.23
N GLY A 68 5.51 16.91 -11.97
CA GLY A 68 6.45 16.93 -10.85
C GLY A 68 5.94 16.18 -9.63
N LEU A 69 6.83 15.41 -9.01
CA LEU A 69 6.60 14.82 -7.69
C LEU A 69 6.67 15.89 -6.61
N THR A 70 5.67 15.93 -5.73
CA THR A 70 5.64 16.84 -4.58
C THR A 70 5.87 16.07 -3.28
N PRO A 71 6.22 16.75 -2.18
CA PRO A 71 6.33 16.11 -0.86
C PRO A 71 5.06 15.36 -0.43
N GLU A 72 3.89 15.86 -0.80
CA GLU A 72 2.59 15.27 -0.46
C GLU A 72 2.40 13.91 -1.16
N HIS A 73 2.76 13.79 -2.44
CA HIS A 73 2.75 12.50 -3.15
C HIS A 73 3.67 11.48 -2.47
N VAL A 74 4.86 11.91 -2.06
CA VAL A 74 5.81 11.04 -1.34
C VAL A 74 5.28 10.63 0.04
N GLN A 75 4.61 11.54 0.76
CA GLN A 75 3.99 11.22 2.04
C GLN A 75 2.82 10.24 1.90
N ALA A 76 1.98 10.40 0.87
CA ALA A 76 0.89 9.48 0.58
C ALA A 76 1.41 8.07 0.28
N LEU A 77 2.44 7.96 -0.56
CA LEU A 77 3.11 6.69 -0.85
C LEU A 77 3.68 6.04 0.41
N ARG A 78 4.38 6.80 1.25
CA ARG A 78 4.94 6.28 2.51
C ARG A 78 3.85 5.73 3.42
N ARG A 79 2.78 6.50 3.60
CA ARG A 79 1.65 6.09 4.43
C ARG A 79 1.00 4.80 3.91
N ALA A 80 0.73 4.72 2.60
CA ALA A 80 0.14 3.52 2.01
C ALA A 80 1.07 2.29 2.14
N LEU A 81 2.38 2.47 1.99
CA LEU A 81 3.37 1.41 2.21
C LEU A 81 3.45 0.96 3.66
N GLU A 82 3.43 1.89 4.61
CA GLU A 82 3.46 1.60 6.05
C GLU A 82 2.18 0.87 6.48
N GLU A 83 1.01 1.33 6.04
CA GLU A 83 -0.28 0.69 6.31
C GLU A 83 -0.32 -0.73 5.72
N ALA A 84 0.07 -0.91 4.45
CA ALA A 84 0.10 -2.23 3.83
C ALA A 84 1.10 -3.17 4.51
N ARG A 85 2.27 -2.64 4.91
CA ARG A 85 3.26 -3.42 5.67
C ARG A 85 2.69 -3.85 7.03
N ALA A 86 2.01 -2.97 7.75
CA ALA A 86 1.37 -3.32 9.02
C ALA A 86 0.34 -4.44 8.82
N THR A 87 -0.53 -4.36 7.80
CA THR A 87 -1.49 -5.44 7.47
C THR A 87 -0.79 -6.78 7.22
N VAL A 88 0.32 -6.76 6.47
CA VAL A 88 1.07 -7.99 6.19
C VAL A 88 1.71 -8.56 7.45
N GLU A 89 2.41 -7.72 8.23
CA GLU A 89 3.22 -8.18 9.35
C GLU A 89 2.38 -8.50 10.59
N GLU A 90 1.33 -7.74 10.87
CA GLU A 90 0.51 -7.91 12.08
C GLU A 90 -0.64 -8.89 11.87
N GLU A 91 -1.15 -9.04 10.64
CA GLU A 91 -2.32 -9.88 10.36
C GLU A 91 -1.98 -11.10 9.52
N ALA A 92 -1.38 -10.90 8.33
CA ALA A 92 -1.18 -11.99 7.38
C ALA A 92 -0.04 -12.95 7.80
N ALA A 93 1.08 -12.42 8.29
CA ALA A 93 2.25 -13.20 8.67
C ALA A 93 1.95 -14.20 9.81
N PRO A 94 1.28 -13.82 10.92
CA PRO A 94 0.89 -14.77 11.96
C PRO A 94 -0.03 -15.88 11.45
N ILE A 95 -0.97 -15.55 10.57
CA ILE A 95 -1.90 -16.53 9.96
C ILE A 95 -1.14 -17.53 9.07
N ALA A 96 -0.11 -17.06 8.38
CA ALA A 96 0.78 -17.90 7.59
C ALA A 96 1.83 -18.67 8.43
N GLY A 97 1.87 -18.46 9.75
CA GLY A 97 2.85 -19.08 10.66
C GLY A 97 4.26 -18.48 10.55
N LEU A 98 4.38 -17.24 10.05
CA LEU A 98 5.63 -16.50 9.94
C LEU A 98 5.80 -15.56 11.15
N GLU A 99 7.05 -15.33 11.56
CA GLU A 99 7.35 -14.31 12.56
C GLU A 99 7.26 -12.91 11.93
N PRO A 100 6.44 -12.01 12.49
CA PRO A 100 6.34 -10.63 12.02
C PRO A 100 7.71 -9.94 12.04
N TRP A 101 7.99 -9.14 11.01
CA TRP A 101 9.17 -8.27 10.91
C TRP A 101 10.52 -9.00 10.81
N SER A 102 10.52 -10.28 10.43
CA SER A 102 11.70 -11.15 10.49
C SER A 102 12.75 -10.91 9.40
N GLU A 103 12.39 -10.35 8.24
CA GLU A 103 13.34 -10.02 7.17
C GLU A 103 13.27 -8.54 6.77
N PRO A 104 14.38 -7.77 6.84
CA PRO A 104 14.40 -6.42 6.30
C PRO A 104 14.36 -6.46 4.76
N PRO A 105 13.64 -5.53 4.11
CA PRO A 105 13.61 -5.44 2.65
C PRO A 105 15.03 -5.23 2.10
N ALA A 106 15.34 -5.88 0.98
CA ALA A 106 16.61 -5.71 0.29
C ALA A 106 16.79 -4.24 -0.11
N HIS A 107 17.83 -3.60 0.43
CA HIS A 107 18.08 -2.18 0.21
C HIS A 107 18.89 -1.97 -1.07
N ALA A 108 18.30 -1.38 -2.11
CA ALA A 108 19.08 -0.73 -3.17
C ALA A 108 19.36 0.72 -2.72
N PRO A 109 20.62 1.13 -2.52
CA PRO A 109 20.91 2.50 -2.10
C PRO A 109 20.56 3.48 -3.23
N TYR A 110 19.82 4.54 -2.88
CA TYR A 110 19.38 5.61 -3.81
C TYR A 110 20.53 6.16 -4.68
N ARG A 111 21.72 6.28 -4.09
CA ARG A 111 22.94 6.72 -4.79
C ARG A 111 23.34 5.79 -5.94
N ALA A 112 23.19 4.47 -5.79
CA ALA A 112 23.51 3.52 -6.85
C ALA A 112 22.50 3.59 -8.00
N ILE A 113 21.24 3.87 -7.71
CA ILE A 113 20.21 4.11 -8.73
C ILE A 113 20.51 5.43 -9.46
N GLN A 114 20.90 6.48 -8.75
CA GLN A 114 21.28 7.78 -9.32
C GLN A 114 22.49 7.66 -10.25
N GLU A 115 23.52 6.91 -9.85
CA GLU A 115 24.71 6.66 -10.69
C GLU A 115 24.38 5.84 -11.95
N TRP A 116 23.32 5.04 -11.93
CA TRP A 116 22.86 4.27 -13.10
C TRP A 116 21.96 5.07 -14.05
N THR A 117 21.14 5.99 -13.54
CA THR A 117 20.18 6.75 -14.36
C THR A 117 20.74 8.08 -14.89
N HIS A 118 21.74 8.66 -14.24
CA HIS A 118 22.48 9.81 -14.76
C HIS A 118 23.67 9.33 -15.57
N HIS A 119 23.50 9.15 -16.89
CA HIS A 119 24.62 8.97 -17.79
C HIS A 119 25.50 10.24 -17.79
N PRO A 120 26.80 10.15 -17.48
CA PRO A 120 27.74 11.22 -17.81
C PRO A 120 28.03 11.13 -19.31
N GLY A 121 27.22 11.79 -20.13
CA GLY A 121 27.35 11.75 -21.59
C GLY A 121 26.99 13.04 -22.33
N ASP A 122 26.04 13.83 -21.84
CA ASP A 122 25.53 15.00 -22.59
C ASP A 122 26.35 16.30 -22.42
N ALA A 123 27.62 16.21 -22.04
CA ALA A 123 28.49 17.38 -21.85
C ALA A 123 29.73 17.40 -22.76
N ALA A 124 29.74 16.63 -23.86
CA ALA A 124 30.82 16.69 -24.85
C ALA A 124 30.26 16.58 -26.26
N ASP A 125 30.11 17.75 -26.92
CA ASP A 125 30.30 18.00 -28.37
C ASP A 125 29.38 19.12 -28.91
N VAL A 126 29.23 20.20 -28.15
CA VAL A 126 28.86 21.50 -28.72
C VAL A 126 30.03 22.44 -28.46
N ASP A 127 31.04 22.38 -29.33
CA ASP A 127 31.78 23.55 -29.82
C ASP A 127 32.89 23.15 -30.80
N LYS A 128 33.01 23.93 -31.89
CA LYS A 128 33.92 23.89 -33.06
C LYS A 128 33.33 23.13 -34.26
N GLU A 129 33.07 23.71 -35.43
CA GLU A 129 33.72 24.80 -36.13
C GLU A 129 32.68 25.67 -36.86
N GLY A 130 32.62 26.95 -36.48
CA GLY A 130 32.32 28.01 -37.42
C GLY A 130 33.61 28.42 -38.13
N ASP A 131 33.45 28.79 -39.39
CA ASP A 131 34.38 29.55 -40.23
C ASP A 131 35.31 28.76 -41.16
N SER A 132 34.85 28.59 -42.40
CA SER A 132 35.68 28.59 -43.59
C SER A 132 34.85 29.12 -44.75
N SER A 133 34.79 30.44 -44.87
CA SER A 133 34.46 31.14 -46.11
C SER A 133 35.68 31.96 -46.54
N GLU A 134 36.50 31.40 -47.42
CA GLU A 134 37.32 32.14 -48.40
C GLU A 134 37.49 31.28 -49.67
#